data_AF-A0A7C3UX52-F1
#
_entry.id   AF-A0A7C3UX52-F1
#
_cell.length_a   1.000
_cell.length_b   1.000
_cell.length_c   1.000
_cell.angle_alpha   90.00
_cell.angle_beta   90.00
_cell.angle_gamma   90.00
#
_symmetry.space_group_name_H-M   'P 1'
#
loop_
_entity.id
_entity.type
_entity.pdbx_description
1 polymer ?
#
loop_
_entity_poly.entity_id
_entity_poly.type
_entity_poly.pdbx_seq_one_letter_code
_entity_poly.pdbx_strand_id
1 'polypeptide(L)'
;MDPFFQLRSKDSKFWIERIIVTFLTASPKEALKDALNGPAFRMKIYDLLQSEEPEPVIRDQILAGLGQQLGMRTKTTVEISRSIMIVR
;
A
#
# COMPACT_ATOMS: atom_id res chain seq x y z
N MET A 1 -2.95 8.89 0.24
CA MET A 1 -2.59 8.21 1.49
C MET A 1 -1.14 8.53 1.80
N ASP A 2 -0.79 8.65 3.08
CA ASP A 2 0.60 8.89 3.47
C ASP A 2 1.50 7.70 3.11
N PRO A 3 2.79 7.92 2.84
CA PRO A 3 3.73 6.84 2.58
C PRO A 3 3.86 5.89 3.78
N PHE A 4 4.19 4.64 3.48
CA PHE A 4 4.66 3.66 4.46
C PHE A 4 6.19 3.72 4.52
N PHE A 5 6.73 3.48 5.72
CA PHE A 5 8.16 3.41 5.96
C PHE A 5 8.50 2.05 6.55
N GLN A 6 9.52 1.40 6.00
CA GLN A 6 9.97 0.09 6.45
C GLN A 6 11.48 0.10 6.64
N LEU A 7 11.93 -0.43 7.79
CA LEU A 7 13.34 -0.72 8.00
C LEU A 7 13.66 -2.04 7.30
N ARG A 8 14.59 -2.01 6.35
CA ARG A 8 15.09 -3.19 5.66
C ARG A 8 16.52 -3.47 6.11
N SER A 9 16.85 -4.75 6.21
CA SER A 9 18.20 -5.22 6.53
C SER A 9 18.62 -6.33 5.58
N LYS A 10 19.80 -6.20 4.97
CA LYS A 10 20.44 -7.27 4.19
C LYS A 10 21.95 -7.15 4.31
N ASP A 11 22.64 -8.27 4.54
CA ASP A 11 24.11 -8.32 4.61
C ASP A 11 24.69 -7.28 5.60
N SER A 12 24.07 -7.13 6.77
CA SER A 12 24.41 -6.13 7.80
C SER A 12 24.27 -4.65 7.41
N LYS A 13 23.65 -4.36 6.26
CA LYS A 13 23.28 -3.00 5.84
C LYS A 13 21.82 -2.74 6.16
N PHE A 14 21.54 -1.56 6.72
CA PHE A 14 20.19 -1.11 7.02
C PHE A 14 19.83 0.08 6.12
N TRP A 15 18.59 0.13 5.66
CA TRP A 15 18.05 1.30 4.97
C TRP A 15 16.56 1.44 5.26
N ILE A 16 16.06 2.67 5.15
CA ILE A 16 14.63 2.94 5.21
C ILE A 16 14.09 2.91 3.79
N GLU A 17 13.14 2.02 3.55
CA GLU A 17 12.36 2.00 2.33
C GLU A 17 11.11 2.85 2.54
N ARG A 18 10.91 3.83 1.67
CA ARG A 18 9.68 4.60 1.55
C ARG A 18 8.83 3.96 0.46
N ILE A 19 7.60 3.61 0.81
CA ILE A 19 6.65 2.95 -0.09
C ILE A 19 5.42 3.84 -0.23
N ILE A 20 5.11 4.22 -1.47
CA ILE A 20 3.89 4.98 -1.81
C ILE A 20 2.94 4.03 -2.51
N VAL A 21 1.74 3.89 -1.96
CA VAL A 21 0.65 3.13 -2.59
C VAL A 21 -0.36 4.13 -3.14
N THR A 22 -0.46 4.18 -4.47
CA THR A 22 -1.34 5.09 -5.21
C THR A 22 -2.55 4.32 -5.72
N PHE A 23 -3.73 4.85 -5.47
CA PHE A 23 -4.99 4.33 -5.97
C PHE A 23 -5.49 5.23 -7.10
N LEU A 24 -5.51 4.71 -8.32
CA LEU A 24 -6.10 5.36 -9.48
C LEU A 24 -7.53 4.87 -9.63
N THR A 25 -8.48 5.77 -9.40
CA THR A 25 -9.91 5.45 -9.39
C THR A 25 -10.67 6.40 -10.30
N ALA A 26 -11.69 5.87 -10.99
CA ALA A 26 -12.66 6.66 -11.74
C ALA A 26 -13.79 7.21 -10.84
N SER A 27 -13.89 6.73 -9.60
CA SER A 27 -14.90 7.16 -8.62
C SER A 27 -14.48 8.42 -7.86
N PRO A 28 -15.42 9.18 -7.27
CA PRO A 28 -15.10 10.37 -6.49
C PRO A 28 -14.12 10.03 -5.35
N LYS A 29 -13.00 10.74 -5.30
CA LYS A 29 -11.91 10.49 -4.33
C LYS A 29 -12.38 10.59 -2.87
N GLU A 30 -13.43 11.35 -2.61
CA GLU A 30 -13.99 11.58 -1.28
C GLU A 30 -14.60 10.30 -0.68
N ALA A 31 -15.34 9.52 -1.45
CA ALA A 31 -15.95 8.26 -1.00
C ALA A 31 -14.90 7.19 -0.64
N LEU A 32 -13.72 7.28 -1.24
CA LEU A 32 -12.60 6.36 -1.02
C LEU A 32 -11.65 6.83 0.09
N LYS A 33 -11.67 8.12 0.44
CA LYS A 33 -10.70 8.71 1.35
C LYS A 33 -10.77 8.07 2.75
N ASP A 34 -11.97 7.86 3.27
CA ASP A 34 -12.16 7.30 4.61
C ASP A 34 -11.82 5.81 4.65
N ALA A 35 -12.19 5.07 3.58
CA ALA A 35 -11.83 3.66 3.46
C ALA A 35 -10.31 3.46 3.36
N LEU A 36 -9.64 4.26 2.53
CA LEU A 36 -8.19 4.17 2.28
C LEU A 36 -7.34 4.62 3.47
N ASN A 37 -7.80 5.63 4.23
CA ASN A 37 -7.07 6.12 5.39
C ASN A 37 -7.51 5.45 6.70
N GLY A 38 -8.46 4.51 6.65
CA GLY A 38 -8.90 3.75 7.81
C GLY A 38 -7.73 2.95 8.43
N PRO A 39 -7.56 3.00 9.76
CA PRO A 39 -6.39 2.41 10.43
C PRO A 39 -6.28 0.90 10.20
N ALA A 40 -7.40 0.17 10.21
CA ALA A 40 -7.42 -1.27 9.97
C ALA A 40 -6.94 -1.64 8.54
N PHE A 41 -7.36 -0.87 7.55
CA PHE A 41 -6.94 -1.09 6.16
C PHE A 41 -5.46 -0.75 5.95
N ARG A 42 -4.99 0.35 6.56
CA ARG A 42 -3.59 0.74 6.54
C ARG A 42 -2.68 -0.31 7.18
N MET A 43 -3.09 -0.89 8.31
CA MET A 43 -2.36 -2.00 8.93
C MET A 43 -2.28 -3.22 8.02
N LYS A 44 -3.38 -3.60 7.38
CA LYS A 44 -3.39 -4.69 6.40
C LYS A 44 -2.44 -4.44 5.23
N ILE A 45 -2.41 -3.22 4.69
CA ILE A 45 -1.45 -2.85 3.63
C ILE A 45 -0.01 -2.95 4.16
N TYR A 46 0.25 -2.48 5.37
CA TYR A 46 1.57 -2.55 5.98
C TYR A 46 2.08 -3.99 6.09
N ASP A 47 1.24 -4.91 6.57
CA ASP A 47 1.56 -6.34 6.69
C ASP A 47 1.85 -6.97 5.31
N LEU A 48 1.03 -6.64 4.30
CA LEU A 48 1.27 -7.10 2.92
C LEU A 48 2.59 -6.59 2.36
N LEU A 49 2.93 -5.32 2.61
CA LEU A 49 4.18 -4.72 2.14
C LEU A 49 5.41 -5.29 2.85
N GLN A 50 5.26 -5.83 4.07
CA GLN A 50 6.33 -6.52 4.79
C GLN A 50 6.59 -7.93 4.25
N SER A 51 5.57 -8.58 3.67
CA SER A 51 5.70 -9.94 3.12
C SER A 51 6.75 -10.02 2.00
N GLU A 52 7.26 -11.23 1.78
CA GLU A 52 8.17 -11.55 0.67
C GLU A 52 7.41 -11.87 -0.64
N GLU A 53 6.09 -11.68 -0.65
CA GLU A 53 5.26 -11.92 -1.82
C GLU A 53 5.65 -10.99 -2.98
N PRO A 54 5.57 -11.48 -4.23
CA PRO A 54 5.86 -10.65 -5.39
C PRO A 54 4.84 -9.51 -5.52
N GLU A 55 5.30 -8.38 -6.04
CA GLU A 55 4.49 -7.15 -6.10
C GLU A 55 3.11 -7.31 -6.77
N PRO A 56 2.94 -8.06 -7.87
CA PRO A 56 1.62 -8.31 -8.45
C PRO A 56 0.63 -8.94 -7.47
N VAL A 57 1.09 -9.89 -6.66
CA VAL A 57 0.28 -10.57 -5.64
C VAL A 57 -0.13 -9.58 -4.55
N ILE A 58 0.80 -8.73 -4.10
CA ILE A 58 0.50 -7.68 -3.12
C ILE A 58 -0.56 -6.71 -3.67
N ARG A 59 -0.41 -6.25 -4.92
CA ARG A 59 -1.37 -5.34 -5.57
C ARG A 59 -2.77 -5.95 -5.62
N ASP A 60 -2.88 -7.21 -6.02
CA ASP A 60 -4.16 -7.93 -6.11
C ASP A 60 -4.83 -8.09 -4.74
N GLN A 61 -4.04 -8.38 -3.69
CA GLN A 61 -4.56 -8.49 -2.33
C GLN A 61 -5.04 -7.14 -1.76
N ILE A 62 -4.33 -6.05 -2.07
CA ILE A 62 -4.77 -4.69 -1.70
C ILE A 62 -6.08 -4.35 -2.40
N LEU A 63 -6.20 -4.65 -3.70
CA LEU A 63 -7.42 -4.44 -4.48
C LEU A 63 -8.60 -5.26 -3.94
N ALA A 64 -8.38 -6.54 -3.63
CA ALA A 64 -9.40 -7.41 -3.05
C ALA A 64 -9.86 -6.90 -1.68
N GLY A 65 -8.93 -6.48 -0.83
CA GLY A 65 -9.24 -5.88 0.48
C GLY A 65 -10.04 -4.59 0.36
N LEU A 66 -9.69 -3.72 -0.60
CA LEU A 66 -10.43 -2.49 -0.86
C LEU A 66 -11.85 -2.78 -1.36
N GLY A 67 -12.00 -3.70 -2.31
CA GLY A 67 -13.30 -4.11 -2.84
C GLY A 67 -14.22 -4.69 -1.76
N GLN A 68 -13.68 -5.47 -0.83
CA GLN A 68 -14.41 -5.99 0.32
C GLN A 68 -14.91 -4.87 1.25
N GLN A 69 -14.07 -3.88 1.52
CA GLN A 69 -14.41 -2.78 2.44
C GLN A 69 -15.44 -1.81 1.86
N LEU A 70 -15.44 -1.63 0.53
CA LEU A 70 -16.37 -0.74 -0.15
C LEU A 70 -17.68 -1.42 -0.53
N GLY A 71 -17.76 -2.75 -0.46
CA GLY A 71 -18.92 -3.51 -0.93
C GLY A 71 -19.19 -3.33 -2.43
N MET A 72 -18.20 -2.91 -3.22
CA MET A 72 -18.36 -2.51 -4.62
C MET A 72 -17.23 -3.04 -5.50
N ARG A 73 -17.56 -3.34 -6.75
CA ARG A 73 -16.58 -3.54 -7.84
C ARG A 73 -16.12 -2.17 -8.35
N THR A 74 -15.19 -1.52 -7.67
CA THR A 74 -14.54 -0.32 -8.18
C THR A 74 -13.46 -0.70 -9.19
N LYS A 75 -13.51 -0.09 -10.40
CA LYS A 75 -12.39 -0.12 -11.35
C LYS A 75 -11.27 0.76 -10.79
N THR A 76 -10.52 0.20 -9.86
CA THR A 76 -9.38 0.85 -9.21
C THR A 76 -8.11 0.15 -9.67
N THR A 77 -7.10 0.91 -10.04
CA THR A 77 -5.74 0.41 -10.26
C THR A 77 -4.89 0.80 -9.06
N VAL A 78 -4.06 -0.14 -8.57
CA VAL A 78 -3.11 0.10 -7.50
C VAL A 78 -1.70 0.13 -8.08
N GLU A 79 -0.98 1.20 -7.77
CA GLU A 79 0.44 1.35 -8.10
C GLU A 79 1.24 1.39 -6.80
N ILE A 80 2.34 0.64 -6.75
CA ILE A 80 3.26 0.61 -5.63
C ILE A 80 4.59 1.18 -6.12
N SER A 81 5.01 2.29 -5.52
CA SER A 81 6.31 2.90 -5.80
C SER A 81 7.20 2.76 -4.57
N ARG A 82 8.40 2.21 -4.76
CA ARG A 82 9.39 1.98 -3.69
C ARG A 82 10.60 2.88 -3.95
N SER A 83 11.07 3.57 -2.92
CA SER A 83 12.31 4.33 -2.98
C SER A 83 13.12 4.20 -1.69
N ILE A 84 14.44 4.23 -1.82
CA ILE A 84 15.34 4.17 -0.67
C ILE A 84 15.51 5.58 -0.13
N MET A 85 15.20 5.76 1.16
CA MET A 85 15.55 6.97 1.89
C MET A 85 16.87 6.78 2.61
N ILE A 86 17.85 7.60 2.25
CA ILE A 86 19.12 7.70 2.96
C ILE A 86 18.90 8.69 4.10
N VAL A 87 18.69 8.18 5.32
CA VAL A 87 18.71 9.01 6.52
C VAL A 87 20.17 9.18 6.91
N ARG A 88 20.66 10.42 6.88
CA ARG A 88 21.99 10.79 7.37
C ARG A 88 21.94 11.07 8.86
#